data_AF-A0A2H5YRM3-F1
#
_entry.id   AF-A0A2H5YRM3-F1
#
_cell.length_a   1.000
_cell.length_b   1.000
_cell.length_c   1.000
_cell.angle_alpha   90.00
_cell.angle_beta   90.00
_cell.angle_gamma   90.00
#
_symmetry.space_group_name_H-M   'P 1'
#
loop_
_entity.id
_entity.type
_entity.pdbx_description
1 polymer ?
#
loop_
_entity_poly.entity_id
_entity_poly.type
_entity_poly.pdbx_seq_one_letter_code
_entity_poly.pdbx_strand_id
1 'polypeptide(L)'
;MTRGLLPGMLLALLALTGSACAGRSLSGTPVVAPQPGATPAPAASPTATPDAQVVARVRAAVEGFDPIEEATFHELNMLALERADMAATLAPYLEEPDSGRRFAAIYLLALVADTPEEIEALKVALDDPVFSYRVVAAGSLAGLGVVEALPVLVEAVGSDALLPYSEFNEPVDALAREALEAYTGQTFATAEEWRAWWERVKDTVHWDGTRYVAD
;
A
#
# COMPACT_ATOMS: atom_id res chain seq x y z
N MET A 1 -18.76 24.70 12.90
CA MET A 1 -17.36 25.16 12.70
C MET A 1 -16.57 23.95 12.23
N THR A 2 -16.54 23.76 10.93
CA THR A 2 -15.94 22.62 10.23
C THR A 2 -14.43 22.87 10.11
N ARG A 3 -13.63 22.07 10.82
CA ARG A 3 -12.16 22.10 10.74
C ARG A 3 -11.71 21.12 9.66
N GLY A 4 -11.05 21.66 8.63
CA GLY A 4 -10.44 20.88 7.56
C GLY A 4 -9.19 20.16 8.05
N LEU A 5 -9.16 18.84 7.86
CA LEU A 5 -7.96 18.01 7.86
C LEU A 5 -7.14 18.33 6.60
N LEU A 6 -5.82 18.35 6.73
CA LEU A 6 -4.92 18.40 5.57
C LEU A 6 -4.86 17.02 4.88
N PRO A 7 -4.76 16.95 3.54
CA PRO A 7 -5.10 15.75 2.74
C PRO A 7 -3.94 14.78 2.48
N GLY A 8 -2.72 15.06 2.97
CA GLY A 8 -1.48 14.49 2.43
C GLY A 8 -1.25 13.00 2.69
N MET A 9 -1.67 12.47 3.85
CA MET A 9 -1.41 11.07 4.23
C MET A 9 -2.64 10.17 4.02
N LEU A 10 -3.83 10.76 3.99
CA LEU A 10 -5.10 10.06 3.71
C LEU A 10 -5.30 9.76 2.22
N LEU A 11 -4.66 10.52 1.33
CA LEU A 11 -4.82 10.37 -0.12
C LEU A 11 -4.17 9.10 -0.69
N ALA A 12 -3.26 8.46 0.04
CA ALA A 12 -2.70 7.17 -0.35
C ALA A 12 -3.63 5.99 0.02
N LEU A 13 -4.42 6.08 1.09
CA LEU A 13 -5.34 5.00 1.49
C LEU A 13 -6.75 5.09 0.89
N LEU A 14 -7.22 6.26 0.46
CA LEU A 14 -8.57 6.43 -0.11
C LEU A 14 -8.62 6.48 -1.65
N ALA A 15 -7.49 6.35 -2.36
CA ALA A 15 -7.44 6.49 -3.82
C ALA A 15 -7.75 5.21 -4.64
N LEU A 16 -8.38 4.18 -4.05
CA LEU A 16 -8.84 2.98 -4.78
C LEU A 16 -10.35 2.72 -4.74
N THR A 17 -11.17 3.69 -4.36
CA THR A 17 -12.62 3.61 -4.62
C THR A 17 -12.99 4.32 -5.93
N GLY A 18 -13.08 3.54 -7.01
CA GLY A 18 -14.07 3.78 -8.07
C GLY A 18 -13.56 4.19 -9.45
N SER A 19 -13.53 3.22 -10.37
CA SER A 19 -13.96 3.44 -11.77
C SER A 19 -14.33 2.11 -12.45
N ALA A 20 -15.59 1.72 -12.28
CA ALA A 20 -16.26 0.83 -13.24
C ALA A 20 -17.65 1.44 -13.56
N CYS A 21 -17.67 2.27 -14.60
CA CYS A 21 -18.90 2.80 -15.17
C CYS A 21 -19.72 1.68 -15.83
N ALA A 22 -20.97 1.57 -15.37
CA ALA A 22 -22.20 1.21 -16.06
C ALA A 22 -22.14 0.55 -17.47
N GLY A 23 -22.68 -0.66 -17.52
CA GLY A 23 -23.95 -0.90 -18.21
C GLY A 23 -23.93 -1.11 -19.73
N ARG A 24 -24.10 -2.38 -20.14
CA ARG A 24 -25.01 -2.69 -21.27
C ARG A 24 -25.51 -4.13 -21.20
N SER A 25 -26.80 -4.26 -20.92
CA SER A 25 -27.60 -5.45 -21.15
C SER A 25 -27.82 -5.62 -22.65
N LEU A 26 -27.47 -6.77 -23.22
CA LEU A 26 -28.09 -7.27 -24.45
C LEU A 26 -28.15 -8.81 -24.42
N SER A 27 -29.37 -9.28 -24.67
CA SER A 27 -29.83 -10.65 -24.74
C SER A 27 -29.21 -11.49 -25.87
N GLY A 28 -29.21 -12.81 -25.68
CA GLY A 28 -29.34 -13.79 -26.78
C GLY A 28 -28.03 -14.43 -27.25
N THR A 29 -27.75 -15.64 -26.80
CA THR A 29 -26.78 -16.54 -27.44
C THR A 29 -27.39 -17.26 -28.63
N PRO A 30 -26.71 -17.26 -29.79
CA PRO A 30 -26.65 -18.44 -30.64
C PRO A 30 -25.23 -19.00 -30.63
N VAL A 31 -25.16 -20.33 -30.55
CA VAL A 31 -23.96 -21.16 -30.69
C VAL A 31 -23.31 -20.90 -32.04
N VAL A 32 -22.03 -20.51 -32.05
CA VAL A 32 -21.17 -20.44 -33.24
C VAL A 32 -20.00 -21.41 -33.06
N ALA A 33 -19.82 -22.27 -34.06
CA ALA A 33 -18.77 -23.27 -34.17
C ALA A 33 -17.36 -22.63 -34.33
N PRO A 34 -16.26 -23.35 -34.00
CA PRO A 34 -14.92 -22.78 -33.99
C PRO A 34 -14.40 -22.47 -35.40
N GLN A 35 -13.93 -21.23 -35.61
CA GLN A 35 -13.21 -20.82 -36.82
C GLN A 35 -11.72 -21.17 -36.70
N PRO A 36 -11.09 -21.83 -37.70
CA PRO A 36 -9.66 -22.05 -37.74
C PRO A 36 -8.97 -20.79 -38.27
N GLY A 37 -8.37 -20.01 -37.38
CA GLY A 37 -7.65 -18.79 -37.74
C GLY A 37 -7.34 -17.85 -36.59
N ALA A 38 -7.27 -18.32 -35.36
CA ALA A 38 -6.90 -17.48 -34.21
C ALA A 38 -5.43 -17.08 -34.33
N THR A 39 -5.19 -15.82 -34.71
CA THR A 39 -3.93 -15.13 -34.53
C THR A 39 -3.45 -15.30 -33.08
N PRO A 40 -2.17 -15.61 -32.81
CA PRO A 40 -1.68 -15.69 -31.45
C PRO A 40 -1.91 -14.34 -30.75
N ALA A 41 -2.35 -14.40 -29.49
CA ALA A 41 -2.46 -13.22 -28.63
C ALA A 41 -1.12 -12.45 -28.64
N PRO A 42 -1.14 -11.11 -28.63
CA PRO A 42 0.09 -10.34 -28.54
C PRO A 42 0.83 -10.76 -27.27
N ALA A 43 2.11 -11.11 -27.45
CA ALA A 43 3.00 -11.39 -26.34
C ALA A 43 2.93 -10.24 -25.33
N ALA A 44 2.89 -10.59 -24.04
CA ALA A 44 3.05 -9.64 -22.95
C ALA A 44 4.21 -8.69 -23.28
N SER A 45 3.96 -7.39 -23.25
CA SER A 45 5.02 -6.40 -23.46
C SER A 45 6.14 -6.66 -22.46
N PRO A 46 7.42 -6.62 -22.88
CA PRO A 46 8.53 -6.73 -21.95
C PRO A 46 8.40 -5.59 -20.94
N THR A 47 8.50 -5.91 -19.65
CA THR A 47 8.63 -4.95 -18.55
C THR A 47 9.69 -3.94 -18.94
N ALA A 48 9.28 -2.71 -19.24
CA ALA A 48 10.20 -1.70 -19.73
C ALA A 48 11.20 -1.42 -18.61
N THR A 49 12.50 -1.65 -18.86
CA THR A 49 13.55 -1.26 -17.93
C THR A 49 13.36 0.21 -17.55
N PRO A 50 13.26 0.55 -16.26
CA PRO A 50 13.07 1.94 -15.84
C PRO A 50 14.16 2.82 -16.44
N ASP A 51 13.78 4.04 -16.84
CA ASP A 51 14.72 5.02 -17.36
C ASP A 51 15.88 5.20 -16.34
N ALA A 52 17.12 5.09 -16.81
CA ALA A 52 18.31 5.20 -15.98
C ALA A 52 18.36 6.54 -15.19
N GLN A 53 17.76 7.60 -15.74
CA GLN A 53 17.63 8.88 -15.07
C GLN A 53 16.65 8.81 -13.89
N VAL A 54 15.53 8.11 -14.04
CA VAL A 54 14.56 7.90 -12.94
C VAL A 54 15.20 7.06 -11.84
N VAL A 55 15.88 5.96 -12.19
CA VAL A 55 16.63 5.14 -11.23
C VAL A 55 17.64 5.96 -10.44
N ALA A 56 18.42 6.81 -11.12
CA ALA A 56 19.40 7.68 -10.47
C ALA A 56 18.75 8.71 -9.53
N ARG A 57 17.60 9.25 -9.90
CA ARG A 57 16.85 10.21 -9.06
C ARG A 57 16.22 9.54 -7.84
N VAL A 58 15.59 8.38 -8.01
CA VAL A 58 15.07 7.57 -6.88
C VAL A 58 16.19 7.29 -5.88
N ARG A 59 17.35 6.86 -6.39
CA ARG A 59 18.53 6.63 -5.55
C ARG A 59 18.93 7.87 -4.76
N ALA A 60 19.10 8.99 -5.45
CA ALA A 60 19.53 10.25 -4.84
C ALA A 60 18.53 10.76 -3.81
N ALA A 61 17.23 10.62 -4.08
CA ALA A 61 16.17 11.03 -3.16
C ALA A 61 16.16 10.21 -1.87
N VAL A 62 16.34 8.89 -1.96
CA VAL A 62 16.44 8.03 -0.77
C VAL A 62 17.74 8.28 0.00
N GLU A 63 18.89 8.31 -0.69
CA GLU A 63 20.20 8.49 -0.05
C GLU A 63 20.36 9.85 0.65
N GLY A 64 19.72 10.89 0.08
CA GLY A 64 19.72 12.25 0.58
C GLY A 64 18.48 12.63 1.41
N PHE A 65 17.64 11.66 1.79
CA PHE A 65 16.45 11.93 2.56
C PHE A 65 16.79 12.50 3.94
N ASP A 66 16.21 13.66 4.25
CA ASP A 66 16.30 14.32 5.56
C ASP A 66 14.87 14.65 6.01
N PRO A 67 14.35 13.98 7.05
CA PRO A 67 12.98 14.18 7.50
C PRO A 67 12.70 15.57 8.09
N ILE A 68 13.73 16.38 8.34
CA ILE A 68 13.57 17.77 8.80
C ILE A 68 13.27 18.70 7.61
N GLU A 69 13.70 18.33 6.42
CA GLU A 69 13.63 19.16 5.22
C GLU A 69 12.40 18.77 4.37
N GLU A 70 11.38 19.63 4.35
CA GLU A 70 10.13 19.44 3.57
C GLU A 70 10.40 19.11 2.09
N ALA A 71 11.47 19.68 1.52
CA ALA A 71 11.86 19.44 0.13
C ALA A 71 12.16 17.97 -0.18
N THR A 72 12.60 17.17 0.80
CA THR A 72 12.93 15.75 0.57
C THR A 72 11.66 14.90 0.47
N PHE A 73 10.63 15.19 1.28
CA PHE A 73 9.29 14.61 1.11
C PHE A 73 8.66 15.03 -0.22
N HIS A 74 8.81 16.30 -0.61
CA HIS A 74 8.31 16.78 -1.89
C HIS A 74 8.92 15.98 -3.05
N GLU A 75 10.23 15.73 -3.04
CA GLU A 75 10.87 14.93 -4.09
C GLU A 75 10.35 13.49 -4.14
N LEU A 76 10.19 12.83 -2.99
CA LEU A 76 9.60 11.48 -2.95
C LEU A 76 8.18 11.46 -3.52
N ASN A 77 7.36 12.45 -3.17
CA ASN A 77 6.01 12.59 -3.71
C ASN A 77 6.00 12.83 -5.22
N MET A 78 6.94 13.63 -5.74
CA MET A 78 7.07 13.86 -7.18
C MET A 78 7.48 12.58 -7.91
N LEU A 79 8.42 11.81 -7.35
CA LEU A 79 8.82 10.51 -7.91
C LEU A 79 7.65 9.52 -7.94
N ALA A 80 6.81 9.50 -6.90
CA ALA A 80 5.64 8.62 -6.86
C ALA A 80 4.64 8.87 -8.00
N LEU A 81 4.57 10.10 -8.50
CA LEU A 81 3.71 10.46 -9.65
C LEU A 81 4.27 10.00 -10.99
N GLU A 82 5.55 9.62 -11.07
CA GLU A 82 6.19 9.18 -12.32
C GLU A 82 5.77 7.76 -12.73
N ARG A 83 5.13 6.99 -11.83
CA ARG A 83 4.56 5.65 -12.10
C ARG A 83 5.56 4.70 -12.79
N ALA A 84 6.82 4.77 -12.39
CA ALA A 84 7.85 3.83 -12.80
C ALA A 84 7.90 2.67 -11.81
N ASP A 85 8.24 1.46 -12.28
CA ASP A 85 8.58 0.34 -11.40
C ASP A 85 9.85 0.68 -10.63
N MET A 86 9.72 0.78 -9.29
CA MET A 86 10.82 1.13 -8.39
C MET A 86 11.28 -0.04 -7.53
N ALA A 87 10.68 -1.22 -7.63
CA ALA A 87 10.91 -2.34 -6.71
C ALA A 87 12.40 -2.71 -6.63
N ALA A 88 13.02 -2.98 -7.78
CA ALA A 88 14.43 -3.36 -7.84
C ALA A 88 15.38 -2.23 -7.37
N THR A 89 14.97 -0.97 -7.52
CA THR A 89 15.78 0.19 -7.09
C THR A 89 15.69 0.41 -5.58
N LEU A 90 14.51 0.19 -4.99
CA LEU A 90 14.22 0.46 -3.59
C LEU A 90 14.54 -0.72 -2.67
N ALA A 91 14.48 -1.96 -3.16
CA ALA A 91 14.70 -3.16 -2.36
C ALA A 91 16.00 -3.14 -1.51
N PRO A 92 17.17 -2.70 -2.01
CA PRO A 92 18.39 -2.63 -1.20
C PRO A 92 18.29 -1.68 0.01
N TYR A 93 17.45 -0.65 -0.08
CA TYR A 93 17.29 0.34 0.99
C TYR A 93 16.40 -0.14 2.13
N LEU A 94 15.58 -1.17 1.92
CA LEU A 94 14.68 -1.70 2.96
C LEU A 94 15.41 -2.41 4.09
N GLU A 95 16.66 -2.81 3.87
CA GLU A 95 17.51 -3.49 4.85
C GLU A 95 18.70 -2.63 5.30
N GLU A 96 18.77 -1.36 4.87
CA GLU A 96 19.89 -0.48 5.24
C GLU A 96 19.92 -0.18 6.74
N PRO A 97 21.11 0.00 7.35
CA PRO A 97 21.20 0.38 8.77
C PRO A 97 20.56 1.73 9.09
N ASP A 98 20.61 2.68 8.14
CA ASP A 98 20.05 4.01 8.31
C ASP A 98 18.51 4.00 8.25
N SER A 99 17.87 4.38 9.36
CA SER A 99 16.40 4.37 9.44
C SER A 99 15.72 5.41 8.56
N GLY A 100 16.38 6.54 8.26
CA GLY A 100 15.84 7.55 7.36
C GLY A 100 15.71 7.03 5.93
N ARG A 101 16.75 6.34 5.44
CA ARG A 101 16.76 5.69 4.12
C ARG A 101 15.77 4.55 4.02
N ARG A 102 15.69 3.70 5.05
CA ARG A 102 14.64 2.67 5.13
C ARG A 102 13.26 3.30 5.02
N PHE A 103 12.98 4.32 5.82
CA PHE A 103 11.71 5.01 5.78
C PHE A 103 11.40 5.60 4.41
N ALA A 104 12.35 6.32 3.79
CA ALA A 104 12.14 6.91 2.47
C ALA A 104 11.78 5.86 1.42
N ALA A 105 12.44 4.70 1.44
CA ALA A 105 12.13 3.59 0.55
C ALA A 105 10.75 2.97 0.84
N ILE A 106 10.42 2.75 2.11
CA ILE A 106 9.11 2.25 2.54
C ILE A 106 7.99 3.21 2.14
N TYR A 107 8.18 4.50 2.41
CA TYR A 107 7.23 5.56 2.08
C TYR A 107 6.96 5.62 0.58
N LEU A 108 8.03 5.64 -0.23
CA LEU A 108 7.89 5.69 -1.68
C LEU A 108 7.21 4.43 -2.21
N LEU A 109 7.60 3.23 -1.76
CA LEU A 109 6.91 1.98 -2.12
C LEU A 109 5.44 1.99 -1.70
N ALA A 110 5.11 2.47 -0.51
CA ALA A 110 3.74 2.55 -0.03
C ALA A 110 2.84 3.47 -0.89
N LEU A 111 3.43 4.45 -1.59
CA LEU A 111 2.72 5.33 -2.52
C LEU A 111 2.56 4.75 -3.93
N VAL A 112 3.52 3.94 -4.39
CA VAL A 112 3.59 3.49 -5.79
C VAL A 112 3.14 2.05 -6.00
N ALA A 113 3.19 1.20 -4.97
CA ALA A 113 2.98 -0.22 -5.09
C ALA A 113 1.66 -0.55 -5.81
N ASP A 114 1.78 -1.00 -7.05
CA ASP A 114 0.67 -1.48 -7.88
C ASP A 114 1.02 -2.77 -8.64
N THR A 115 2.32 -3.07 -8.76
CA THR A 115 2.83 -4.31 -9.35
C THR A 115 3.09 -5.40 -8.29
N PRO A 116 3.04 -6.69 -8.67
CA PRO A 116 3.45 -7.78 -7.77
C PRO A 116 4.86 -7.60 -7.20
N GLU A 117 5.80 -7.11 -8.00
CA GLU A 117 7.19 -6.88 -7.60
C GLU A 117 7.31 -5.79 -6.51
N GLU A 118 6.58 -4.69 -6.64
CA GLU A 118 6.56 -3.62 -5.62
C GLU A 118 5.82 -4.05 -4.36
N ILE A 119 4.75 -4.82 -4.50
CA ILE A 119 4.03 -5.41 -3.36
C ILE A 119 4.95 -6.34 -2.58
N GLU A 120 5.65 -7.26 -3.25
CA GLU A 120 6.60 -8.16 -2.58
C GLU A 120 7.79 -7.41 -1.98
N ALA A 121 8.27 -6.33 -2.63
CA ALA A 121 9.28 -5.47 -2.03
C ALA A 121 8.75 -4.80 -0.74
N LEU A 122 7.55 -4.21 -0.76
CA LEU A 122 6.97 -3.55 0.39
C LEU A 122 6.65 -4.52 1.54
N LYS A 123 6.33 -5.80 1.25
CA LYS A 123 6.13 -6.83 2.28
C LYS A 123 7.34 -7.03 3.19
N VAL A 124 8.57 -6.81 2.70
CA VAL A 124 9.78 -6.85 3.54
C VAL A 124 9.68 -5.87 4.72
N ALA A 125 9.03 -4.72 4.53
CA ALA A 125 8.87 -3.70 5.56
C ALA A 125 7.90 -4.11 6.68
N LEU A 126 7.11 -5.18 6.51
CA LEU A 126 6.30 -5.74 7.59
C LEU A 126 7.15 -6.33 8.73
N ASP A 127 8.44 -6.55 8.49
CA ASP A 127 9.40 -7.03 9.48
C ASP A 127 10.42 -5.96 9.92
N ASP A 128 10.23 -4.68 9.53
CA ASP A 128 11.17 -3.61 9.90
C ASP A 128 11.33 -3.50 11.43
N PRO A 129 12.55 -3.30 11.97
CA PRO A 129 12.77 -3.16 13.41
C PRO A 129 12.00 -1.99 14.05
N VAL A 130 11.66 -0.96 13.28
CA VAL A 130 10.89 0.21 13.72
C VAL A 130 9.40 -0.07 13.55
N PHE A 131 8.68 -0.19 14.67
CA PHE A 131 7.26 -0.56 14.66
C PHE A 131 6.38 0.35 13.78
N SER A 132 6.58 1.67 13.85
CA SER A 132 5.76 2.59 13.06
C SER A 132 6.03 2.52 11.55
N TYR A 133 7.20 2.01 11.12
CA TYR A 133 7.48 1.76 9.70
C TYR A 133 6.70 0.54 9.21
N ARG A 134 6.62 -0.51 10.04
CA ARG A 134 5.76 -1.67 9.79
C ARG A 134 4.31 -1.26 9.57
N VAL A 135 3.81 -0.34 10.41
CA VAL A 135 2.42 0.14 10.31
C VAL A 135 2.17 0.93 9.03
N VAL A 136 3.11 1.78 8.60
CA VAL A 136 3.00 2.50 7.31
C VAL A 136 2.92 1.50 6.14
N ALA A 137 3.80 0.51 6.11
CA ALA A 137 3.76 -0.54 5.08
C ALA A 137 2.45 -1.33 5.12
N ALA A 138 2.03 -1.74 6.32
CA ALA A 138 0.80 -2.50 6.52
C ALA A 138 -0.45 -1.71 6.10
N GLY A 139 -0.50 -0.40 6.33
CA GLY A 139 -1.63 0.44 5.91
C GLY A 139 -1.83 0.40 4.39
N SER A 140 -0.74 0.56 3.63
CA SER A 140 -0.78 0.49 2.16
C SER A 140 -1.11 -0.93 1.67
N LEU A 141 -0.39 -1.93 2.18
CA LEU A 141 -0.58 -3.34 1.81
C LEU A 141 -2.00 -3.86 2.11
N ALA A 142 -2.61 -3.40 3.20
CA ALA A 142 -3.98 -3.77 3.54
C ALA A 142 -4.98 -3.31 2.47
N GLY A 143 -4.79 -2.12 1.89
CA GLY A 143 -5.62 -1.61 0.78
C GLY A 143 -5.40 -2.33 -0.55
N LEU A 144 -4.28 -3.05 -0.68
CA LEU A 144 -3.96 -3.91 -1.82
C LEU A 144 -4.41 -5.37 -1.61
N GLY A 145 -5.09 -5.68 -0.50
CA GLY A 145 -5.60 -7.02 -0.22
C GLY A 145 -4.56 -8.01 0.33
N VAL A 146 -3.41 -7.53 0.79
CA VAL A 146 -2.35 -8.36 1.38
C VAL A 146 -2.70 -8.69 2.83
N VAL A 147 -3.12 -9.94 3.06
CA VAL A 147 -3.60 -10.43 4.37
C VAL A 147 -2.52 -10.33 5.46
N GLU A 148 -1.25 -10.49 5.09
CA GLU A 148 -0.09 -10.40 5.99
C GLU A 148 0.03 -9.04 6.69
N ALA A 149 -0.59 -7.98 6.15
CA ALA A 149 -0.62 -6.66 6.76
C ALA A 149 -1.57 -6.57 7.97
N LEU A 150 -2.65 -7.37 7.99
CA LEU A 150 -3.68 -7.32 9.04
C LEU A 150 -3.17 -7.52 10.47
N PRO A 151 -2.31 -8.51 10.79
CA PRO A 151 -1.79 -8.65 12.15
C PRO A 151 -1.01 -7.43 12.64
N VAL A 152 -0.27 -6.74 11.76
CA VAL A 152 0.48 -5.52 12.10
C VAL A 152 -0.47 -4.38 12.45
N LEU A 153 -1.54 -4.20 11.67
CA LEU A 153 -2.58 -3.19 11.97
C LEU A 153 -3.32 -3.53 13.26
N VAL A 154 -3.67 -4.80 13.49
CA VAL A 154 -4.34 -5.24 14.72
C VAL A 154 -3.44 -5.03 15.96
N GLU A 155 -2.12 -5.22 15.84
CA GLU A 155 -1.16 -4.89 16.89
C GLU A 155 -1.12 -3.38 17.17
N ALA A 156 -1.22 -2.54 16.13
CA ALA A 156 -1.16 -1.09 16.24
C ALA A 156 -2.39 -0.46 16.90
N VAL A 157 -3.53 -1.15 16.94
CA VAL A 157 -4.70 -0.66 17.69
C VAL A 157 -4.39 -0.60 19.18
N GLY A 158 -4.61 0.57 19.77
CA GLY A 158 -4.33 0.89 21.17
C GLY A 158 -2.88 1.23 21.47
N SER A 159 -2.00 1.26 20.46
CA SER A 159 -0.61 1.69 20.61
C SER A 159 -0.49 3.21 20.73
N ASP A 160 0.42 3.67 21.59
CA ASP A 160 0.84 5.07 21.71
C ASP A 160 2.03 5.42 20.81
N ALA A 161 2.55 4.45 20.03
CA ALA A 161 3.59 4.70 19.06
C ALA A 161 3.12 5.74 18.03
N LEU A 162 4.06 6.56 17.59
CA LEU A 162 3.78 7.67 16.68
C LEU A 162 4.11 7.32 15.25
N LEU A 163 3.30 7.82 14.32
CA LEU A 163 3.63 7.84 12.91
C LEU A 163 4.93 8.63 12.73
N PRO A 164 5.88 8.09 11.96
CA PRO A 164 7.17 8.72 11.79
C PRO A 164 7.00 10.01 10.99
N TYR A 165 7.69 11.06 11.43
CA TYR A 165 7.75 12.35 10.72
C TYR A 165 6.39 12.99 10.42
N SER A 166 5.35 12.62 11.18
CA SER A 166 4.06 13.31 11.18
C SER A 166 4.19 14.64 11.90
N GLU A 167 3.76 15.73 11.26
CA GLU A 167 3.77 17.08 11.84
C GLU A 167 3.00 17.17 13.18
N PHE A 168 2.01 16.28 13.38
CA PHE A 168 1.10 16.33 14.52
C PHE A 168 1.36 15.25 15.58
N ASN A 169 2.45 14.46 15.46
CA ASN A 169 2.69 13.30 16.33
C ASN A 169 1.46 12.38 16.38
N GLU A 170 0.94 12.01 15.22
CA GLU A 170 -0.26 11.18 15.14
C GLU A 170 0.04 9.75 15.63
N PRO A 171 -0.78 9.19 16.52
CA PRO A 171 -0.59 7.81 16.97
C PRO A 171 -0.95 6.83 15.85
N VAL A 172 -0.20 5.73 15.78
CA VAL A 172 -0.44 4.66 14.81
C VAL A 172 -1.81 3.99 14.99
N ASP A 173 -2.42 4.07 16.19
CA ASP A 173 -3.77 3.57 16.48
C ASP A 173 -4.83 4.13 15.54
N ALA A 174 -4.78 5.44 15.25
CA ALA A 174 -5.79 6.08 14.42
C ALA A 174 -5.75 5.54 12.98
N LEU A 175 -4.55 5.47 12.39
CA LEU A 175 -4.34 4.89 11.06
C LEU A 175 -4.78 3.42 11.02
N ALA A 176 -4.38 2.65 12.03
CA ALA A 176 -4.68 1.23 12.08
C ALA A 176 -6.18 0.95 12.15
N ARG A 177 -6.90 1.69 13.00
CA ARG A 177 -8.37 1.59 13.10
C ARG A 177 -9.04 1.97 11.79
N GLU A 178 -8.65 3.09 11.21
CA GLU A 178 -9.24 3.55 9.94
C GLU A 178 -9.05 2.52 8.83
N ALA A 179 -7.84 1.98 8.66
CA ALA A 179 -7.55 0.96 7.65
C ALA A 179 -8.34 -0.34 7.92
N LEU A 180 -8.35 -0.82 9.15
CA LEU A 180 -9.08 -2.04 9.51
C LEU A 180 -10.59 -1.85 9.31
N GLU A 181 -11.16 -0.73 9.73
CA GLU A 181 -12.58 -0.42 9.52
C GLU A 181 -12.93 -0.34 8.03
N ALA A 182 -12.12 0.39 7.26
CA ALA A 182 -12.34 0.57 5.83
C ALA A 182 -12.28 -0.76 5.07
N TYR A 183 -11.30 -1.61 5.37
CA TYR A 183 -11.05 -2.81 4.58
C TYR A 183 -11.70 -4.08 5.13
N THR A 184 -12.12 -4.14 6.39
CA THR A 184 -12.84 -5.32 6.94
C THR A 184 -14.33 -5.06 7.10
N GLY A 185 -14.76 -3.79 7.10
CA GLY A 185 -16.12 -3.38 7.43
C GLY A 185 -16.52 -3.68 8.89
N GLN A 186 -15.58 -4.06 9.74
CA GLN A 186 -15.79 -4.27 11.17
C GLN A 186 -15.47 -3.00 11.94
N THR A 187 -16.13 -2.79 13.07
CA THR A 187 -15.82 -1.69 13.99
C THR A 187 -15.81 -2.25 15.41
N PHE A 188 -14.71 -2.01 16.13
CA PHE A 188 -14.56 -2.43 17.52
C PHE A 188 -14.04 -1.28 18.38
N ALA A 189 -14.50 -1.21 19.63
CA ALA A 189 -14.15 -0.11 20.52
C ALA A 189 -12.71 -0.26 21.04
N THR A 190 -12.27 -1.49 21.27
CA THR A 190 -11.04 -1.80 22.00
C THR A 190 -10.04 -2.58 21.17
N ALA A 191 -8.76 -2.51 21.55
CA ALA A 191 -7.70 -3.30 20.93
C ALA A 191 -7.91 -4.81 21.19
N GLU A 192 -8.44 -5.17 22.36
CA GLU A 192 -8.75 -6.55 22.73
C GLU A 192 -9.80 -7.17 21.81
N GLU A 193 -10.82 -6.42 21.43
CA GLU A 193 -11.84 -6.87 20.47
C GLU A 193 -11.25 -7.07 19.07
N TRP A 194 -10.37 -6.18 18.62
CA TRP A 194 -9.64 -6.35 17.35
C TRP A 194 -8.78 -7.62 17.34
N ARG A 195 -8.01 -7.85 18.42
CA ARG A 195 -7.20 -9.07 18.58
C ARG A 195 -8.08 -10.32 18.62
N ALA A 196 -9.18 -10.29 19.37
CA ALA A 196 -10.11 -11.40 19.47
C ALA A 196 -10.81 -11.70 18.13
N TRP A 197 -11.14 -10.66 17.35
CA TRP A 197 -11.65 -10.84 15.99
C TRP A 197 -10.60 -11.52 15.11
N TRP A 198 -9.37 -11.01 15.08
CA TRP A 198 -8.29 -11.56 14.28
C TRP A 198 -8.02 -13.04 14.60
N GLU A 199 -7.93 -13.40 15.88
CA GLU A 199 -7.70 -14.78 16.31
C GLU A 199 -8.78 -15.75 15.84
N ARG A 200 -10.01 -15.29 15.60
CA ARG A 200 -11.10 -16.13 15.07
C ARG A 200 -11.04 -16.32 13.56
N VAL A 201 -10.54 -15.33 12.83
CA VAL A 201 -10.67 -15.27 11.35
C VAL A 201 -9.36 -15.42 10.60
N LYS A 202 -8.21 -15.34 11.27
CA LYS A 202 -6.88 -15.31 10.63
C LYS A 202 -6.59 -16.46 9.66
N ASP A 203 -7.25 -17.61 9.85
CA ASP A 203 -7.08 -18.79 9.01
C ASP A 203 -8.10 -18.88 7.85
N THR A 204 -9.14 -18.04 7.84
CA THR A 204 -10.20 -18.05 6.81
C THR A 204 -10.41 -16.69 6.11
N VAL A 205 -9.74 -15.64 6.61
CA VAL A 205 -9.82 -14.30 6.05
C VAL A 205 -9.07 -14.21 4.72
N HIS A 206 -9.71 -13.62 3.72
CA HIS A 206 -9.15 -13.39 2.40
C HIS A 206 -9.73 -12.12 1.79
N TRP A 207 -9.07 -11.61 0.75
CA TRP A 207 -9.52 -10.46 -0.01
C TRP A 207 -10.52 -10.88 -1.10
N ASP A 208 -11.72 -10.27 -1.12
CA ASP A 208 -12.75 -10.54 -2.14
C ASP A 208 -12.66 -9.64 -3.39
N GLY A 209 -11.61 -8.80 -3.47
CA GLY A 209 -11.45 -7.76 -4.49
C GLY A 209 -11.88 -6.37 -4.04
N THR A 210 -12.60 -6.25 -2.92
CA THR A 210 -13.08 -4.97 -2.37
C THR A 210 -12.80 -4.82 -0.88
N ARG A 211 -12.86 -5.92 -0.12
CA ARG A 211 -12.68 -5.95 1.33
C ARG A 211 -12.22 -7.34 1.80
N TYR A 212 -11.77 -7.42 3.04
CA TYR A 212 -11.52 -8.68 3.73
C TYR A 212 -12.82 -9.32 4.19
N VAL A 213 -12.99 -10.59 3.82
CA VAL A 213 -14.10 -11.45 4.24
C VAL A 213 -13.54 -12.74 4.84
N ALA A 214 -14.29 -13.37 5.73
CA ALA A 214 -13.91 -14.63 6.36
C ALA A 214 -15.00 -15.67 6.12
N ASP A 215 -14.58 -16.89 5.77
CA ASP A 215 -15.45 -18.06 5.58
C ASP A 215 -15.74 -18.79 6.89
#